data_AF-A0A4Q7Y4V5-F1
#
_entry.id   AF-A0A4Q7Y4V5-F1
#
_cell.length_a   1.000
_cell.length_b   1.000
_cell.length_c   1.000
_cell.angle_alpha   90.00
_cell.angle_beta   90.00
_cell.angle_gamma   90.00
#
_symmetry.space_group_name_H-M   'P 1'
#
loop_
_entity.id
_entity.type
_entity.pdbx_description
1 polymer ?
#
loop_
_entity_poly.entity_id
_entity_poly.type
_entity_poly.pdbx_seq_one_letter_code
_entity_poly.pdbx_strand_id
1 'polypeptide(L)'
;MAKETAHRIGYEGLHEIKEWLEATTRFAFSYTVWDSEPMCTRECPDGTKKALDLEGNTVGAPYERPRPVSVECKKYTTVGGQAEGYREFLAVAYANTVHTIDSMGGDAEREFLWVTYHPFSQNKWNKLLSVTHLRGCVEEYSSLLGGAVIDDDLLSKVAQRIGVLVVHQRQVNLRLTKDEAGLALYHLRKEGYRA
;
A
#
# COMPACT_ATOMS: atom_id res chain seq x y z
N MET A 1 -15.20 -24.23 -5.41
CA MET A 1 -16.27 -23.23 -5.23
C MET A 1 -15.87 -22.09 -4.28
N ALA A 2 -15.85 -22.23 -2.95
CA ALA A 2 -15.55 -21.09 -2.04
C ALA A 2 -14.15 -20.47 -2.20
N LYS A 3 -13.12 -21.31 -2.39
CA LYS A 3 -11.73 -20.86 -2.62
C LYS A 3 -11.56 -20.15 -3.97
N GLU A 4 -12.17 -20.68 -5.03
CA GLU A 4 -12.15 -20.06 -6.37
C GLU A 4 -12.90 -18.73 -6.39
N THR A 5 -14.05 -18.64 -5.70
CA THR A 5 -14.78 -17.39 -5.53
C THR A 5 -13.95 -16.36 -4.77
N ALA A 6 -13.26 -16.77 -3.69
CA ALA A 6 -12.38 -15.88 -2.93
C ALA A 6 -11.19 -15.39 -3.77
N HIS A 7 -10.57 -16.27 -4.55
CA HIS A 7 -9.49 -15.92 -5.47
C HIS A 7 -9.95 -14.92 -6.53
N ARG A 8 -11.14 -15.14 -7.11
CA ARG A 8 -11.73 -14.22 -8.10
C ARG A 8 -12.04 -12.85 -7.49
N ILE A 9 -12.62 -12.81 -6.29
CA ILE A 9 -12.91 -11.55 -5.58
C ILE A 9 -11.61 -10.79 -5.29
N GLY A 10 -10.55 -11.51 -4.90
CA GLY A 10 -9.22 -10.93 -4.69
C GLY A 10 -8.66 -10.32 -5.97
N TYR A 11 -8.69 -11.08 -7.08
CA TYR A 11 -8.25 -10.61 -8.39
C TYR A 11 -9.00 -9.36 -8.88
N GLU A 12 -10.34 -9.41 -8.86
CA GLU A 12 -11.18 -8.29 -9.28
C GLU A 12 -10.97 -7.06 -8.38
N GLY A 13 -10.88 -7.26 -7.06
CA GLY A 13 -10.63 -6.18 -6.12
C GLY A 13 -9.28 -5.49 -6.32
N LEU A 14 -8.23 -6.27 -6.58
CA LEU A 14 -6.90 -5.75 -6.83
C LEU A 14 -6.86 -4.87 -8.09
N HIS A 15 -7.41 -5.33 -9.20
CA HIS A 15 -7.42 -4.55 -10.45
C HIS A 15 -8.29 -3.30 -10.33
N GLU A 16 -9.42 -3.40 -9.64
CA GLU A 16 -10.30 -2.28 -9.36
C GLU A 16 -9.61 -1.19 -8.52
N ILE A 17 -8.87 -1.58 -7.46
CA ILE A 17 -8.09 -0.64 -6.65
C ILE A 17 -6.91 -0.07 -7.42
N LYS A 18 -6.22 -0.87 -8.24
CA LYS A 18 -5.14 -0.38 -9.11
C LYS A 18 -5.65 0.76 -9.99
N GLU A 19 -6.74 0.53 -10.73
CA GLU A 19 -7.32 1.55 -11.61
C GLU A 19 -7.83 2.76 -10.84
N TRP A 20 -8.45 2.57 -9.67
CA TRP A 20 -8.94 3.66 -8.84
C TRP A 20 -7.80 4.52 -8.28
N LEU A 21 -6.71 3.92 -7.80
CA LEU A 21 -5.53 4.63 -7.34
C LEU A 21 -4.82 5.36 -8.48
N GLU A 22 -4.69 4.74 -9.66
CA GLU A 22 -4.09 5.40 -10.83
C GLU A 22 -4.93 6.58 -11.32
N ALA A 23 -6.27 6.51 -11.21
CA ALA A 23 -7.16 7.61 -11.55
C ALA A 23 -6.99 8.85 -10.65
N THR A 24 -6.34 8.72 -9.49
CA THR A 24 -5.95 9.88 -8.65
C THR A 24 -4.77 10.66 -9.21
N THR A 25 -4.16 10.18 -10.30
CA THR A 25 -2.92 10.69 -10.91
C THR A 25 -1.70 10.73 -9.97
N ARG A 26 -1.82 10.18 -8.76
CA ARG A 26 -0.76 10.16 -7.75
C ARG A 26 0.12 8.92 -7.83
N PHE A 27 -0.35 7.85 -8.47
CA PHE A 27 0.33 6.56 -8.51
C PHE A 27 0.39 6.01 -9.93
N ALA A 28 1.46 5.27 -10.22
CA ALA A 28 1.61 4.46 -11.41
C ALA A 28 2.12 3.07 -11.00
N PHE A 29 1.29 2.04 -11.19
CA PHE A 29 1.63 0.68 -10.79
C PHE A 29 2.14 -0.12 -11.97
N SER A 30 3.32 -0.71 -11.78
CA SER A 30 4.00 -1.52 -12.80
C SER A 30 3.66 -3.00 -12.68
N TYR A 31 3.43 -3.47 -11.45
CA TYR A 31 3.21 -4.88 -11.18
C TYR A 31 2.03 -5.10 -10.23
N THR A 32 1.39 -6.24 -10.43
CA THR A 32 0.42 -6.87 -9.56
C THR A 32 0.97 -8.20 -9.11
N VAL A 33 0.58 -8.69 -7.93
CA VAL A 33 1.01 -10.02 -7.47
C VAL A 33 0.65 -11.14 -8.47
N TRP A 34 -0.39 -10.94 -9.28
CA TRP A 34 -0.85 -11.88 -10.31
C TRP A 34 -0.02 -11.85 -11.59
N ASP A 35 0.53 -10.70 -12.00
CA ASP A 35 1.43 -10.62 -13.15
C ASP A 35 2.87 -10.99 -12.78
N SER A 36 3.31 -10.64 -11.57
CA SER A 36 4.65 -10.92 -11.06
C SER A 36 4.72 -10.82 -9.54
N GLU A 37 4.42 -11.92 -8.86
CA GLU A 37 4.64 -12.06 -7.41
C GLU A 37 6.07 -11.69 -6.98
N PRO A 38 7.15 -12.08 -7.69
CA PRO A 38 8.50 -11.70 -7.28
C PRO A 38 8.73 -10.19 -7.23
N MET A 39 8.14 -9.43 -8.16
CA MET A 39 8.27 -7.97 -8.18
C MET A 39 7.51 -7.30 -7.04
N CYS A 40 6.46 -7.96 -6.52
CA CYS A 40 5.66 -7.50 -5.40
C CYS A 40 6.12 -8.09 -4.04
N THR A 41 7.15 -8.93 -4.04
CA THR A 41 7.66 -9.60 -2.83
C THR A 41 8.67 -8.75 -2.10
N ARG A 42 8.47 -8.55 -0.80
CA ARG A 42 9.33 -7.84 0.13
C ARG A 42 10.01 -8.81 1.07
N GLU A 43 11.33 -8.67 1.17
CA GLU A 43 12.14 -9.45 2.09
C GLU A 43 12.28 -8.70 3.43
N CYS A 44 12.21 -9.46 4.52
CA CYS A 44 12.42 -9.01 5.89
C CYS A 44 13.79 -9.48 6.40
N PRO A 45 14.34 -8.88 7.47
CA PRO A 45 15.65 -9.25 7.99
C PRO A 45 15.82 -10.73 8.38
N ASP A 46 14.75 -11.41 8.77
CA ASP A 46 14.75 -12.86 9.05
C ASP A 46 14.78 -13.76 7.80
N GLY A 47 14.80 -13.16 6.60
CA GLY A 47 14.69 -13.86 5.32
C GLY A 47 13.26 -14.21 4.91
N THR A 48 12.25 -13.87 5.73
CA THR A 48 10.84 -14.04 5.38
C THR A 48 10.51 -13.16 4.18
N LYS A 49 9.82 -13.76 3.21
CA LYS A 49 9.34 -13.11 1.99
C LYS A 49 7.83 -12.92 2.06
N LYS A 50 7.38 -11.67 1.88
CA LYS A 50 5.97 -11.27 1.92
C LYS A 50 5.59 -10.60 0.62
N ALA A 51 4.69 -11.21 -0.14
CA ALA A 51 4.10 -10.60 -1.31
C ALA A 51 3.03 -9.59 -0.89
N LEU A 52 3.11 -8.38 -1.44
CA LEU A 52 2.04 -7.39 -1.38
C LEU A 52 1.29 -7.38 -2.73
N ASP A 53 0.09 -6.82 -2.75
CA ASP A 53 -0.80 -6.90 -3.91
C ASP A 53 -0.35 -6.06 -5.12
N LEU A 54 0.16 -4.84 -4.92
CA LEU A 54 0.62 -3.95 -5.99
C LEU A 54 2.00 -3.36 -5.69
N GLU A 55 2.78 -3.14 -6.76
CA GLU A 55 4.06 -2.46 -6.72
C GLU A 55 4.14 -1.39 -7.82
N GLY A 56 4.60 -0.21 -7.44
CA GLY A 56 4.68 0.93 -8.35
C GLY A 56 5.47 2.09 -7.78
N ASN A 57 5.19 3.28 -8.31
CA ASN A 57 5.78 4.53 -7.85
C ASN A 57 4.73 5.62 -7.72
N THR A 58 5.02 6.61 -6.87
CA THR A 58 4.30 7.87 -6.91
C THR A 58 4.63 8.62 -8.19
N VAL A 59 3.60 9.25 -8.77
CA VAL A 59 3.73 10.24 -9.82
C VAL A 59 3.78 11.58 -9.10
N GLY A 60 5.00 12.08 -8.90
CA GLY A 60 5.25 13.36 -8.24
C GLY A 60 4.92 14.56 -9.12
N ALA A 61 4.94 15.75 -8.53
CA ALA A 61 5.03 17.00 -9.31
C ALA A 61 6.34 17.02 -10.14
N PRO A 62 6.50 17.90 -11.15
CA PRO A 62 7.69 17.95 -12.02
C PRO A 62 9.06 18.06 -11.33
N TYR A 63 9.09 18.35 -10.02
CA TYR A 63 10.31 18.47 -9.21
C TYR A 63 10.40 17.47 -8.06
N GLU A 64 9.41 16.58 -7.91
CA GLU A 64 9.42 15.53 -6.91
C GLU A 64 9.98 14.25 -7.52
N ARG A 65 10.94 13.63 -6.83
CA ARG A 65 11.41 12.30 -7.22
C ARG A 65 10.27 11.29 -7.03
N PRO A 66 9.99 10.41 -7.99
CA PRO A 66 9.11 9.27 -7.77
C PRO A 66 9.60 8.46 -6.57
N ARG A 67 8.70 8.12 -5.67
CA ARG A 67 8.98 7.23 -4.53
C ARG A 67 8.33 5.87 -4.80
N PRO A 68 9.00 4.76 -4.44
CA PRO A 68 8.40 3.45 -4.60
C PRO A 68 7.18 3.32 -3.67
N VAL A 69 6.16 2.59 -4.13
CA VAL A 69 4.91 2.36 -3.40
C VAL A 69 4.56 0.89 -3.46
N SER A 70 4.22 0.32 -2.31
CA SER A 70 3.61 -1.01 -2.22
C SER A 70 2.21 -0.92 -1.63
N VAL A 71 1.28 -1.71 -2.15
CA VAL A 71 -0.12 -1.71 -1.71
C VAL A 71 -0.53 -3.11 -1.30
N GLU A 72 -1.24 -3.21 -0.18
CA GLU A 72 -2.00 -4.38 0.21
C GLU A 72 -3.49 -4.05 0.14
N CYS A 73 -4.27 -4.86 -0.57
CA CYS A 73 -5.68 -4.66 -0.82
C CYS A 73 -6.51 -5.84 -0.31
N LYS A 74 -7.43 -5.57 0.61
CA LYS A 74 -8.37 -6.56 1.12
C LYS A 74 -9.82 -6.19 0.81
N LYS A 75 -10.42 -6.86 -0.18
CA LYS A 75 -11.83 -6.70 -0.58
C LYS A 75 -12.79 -7.45 0.35
N TYR A 76 -12.86 -7.02 1.61
CA TYR A 76 -13.87 -7.46 2.56
C TYR A 76 -15.19 -6.72 2.36
N THR A 77 -16.31 -7.44 2.37
CA THR A 77 -17.66 -6.86 2.31
C THR A 77 -18.34 -6.79 3.69
N THR A 78 -17.74 -7.43 4.69
CA THR A 78 -18.17 -7.45 6.10
C THR A 78 -16.94 -7.38 7.00
N VAL A 79 -17.15 -7.18 8.31
CA VAL A 79 -16.07 -7.28 9.30
C VAL A 79 -15.40 -8.67 9.20
N GLY A 80 -14.07 -8.68 9.13
CA GLY A 80 -13.27 -9.89 9.05
C GLY A 80 -11.86 -9.72 9.59
N GLY A 81 -10.90 -10.50 9.06
CA GLY A 81 -9.48 -10.50 9.47
C GLY A 81 -8.68 -9.23 9.15
N GLN A 82 -9.33 -8.13 8.77
CA GLN A 82 -8.69 -6.87 8.38
C GLN A 82 -7.79 -6.30 9.46
N ALA A 83 -8.24 -6.34 10.71
CA ALA A 83 -7.49 -5.77 11.81
C ALA A 83 -6.20 -6.56 12.10
N GLU A 84 -6.21 -7.87 11.92
CA GLU A 84 -5.03 -8.73 12.04
C GLU A 84 -4.10 -8.52 10.85
N GLY A 85 -4.61 -8.62 9.63
CA GLY A 85 -3.82 -8.39 8.42
C GLY A 85 -3.19 -7.00 8.37
N TYR A 86 -3.86 -5.98 8.91
CA TYR A 86 -3.29 -4.64 9.01
C TYR A 86 -2.09 -4.58 9.97
N ARG A 87 -2.14 -5.27 11.12
CA ARG A 87 -1.00 -5.30 12.06
C ARG A 87 0.20 -6.03 11.47
N GLU A 88 -0.04 -7.15 10.79
CA GLU A 88 1.01 -7.85 10.05
C GLU A 88 1.61 -6.95 8.95
N PHE A 89 0.76 -6.28 8.15
CA PHE A 89 1.19 -5.34 7.13
C PHE A 89 2.08 -4.22 7.69
N LEU A 90 1.71 -3.64 8.83
CA LEU A 90 2.51 -2.62 9.52
C LEU A 90 3.90 -3.15 9.91
N ALA A 91 3.96 -4.36 10.45
CA ALA A 91 5.21 -5.00 10.82
C ALA A 91 6.09 -5.31 9.58
N VAL A 92 5.48 -5.79 8.50
CA VAL A 92 6.16 -6.05 7.22
C VAL A 92 6.70 -4.75 6.62
N ALA A 93 5.95 -3.64 6.65
CA ALA A 93 6.40 -2.35 6.15
C ALA A 93 7.66 -1.86 6.88
N TYR A 94 7.67 -1.95 8.21
CA TYR A 94 8.82 -1.59 9.03
C TYR A 94 10.01 -2.54 8.78
N ALA A 95 9.78 -3.85 8.89
CA ALA A 95 10.83 -4.86 8.70
C ALA A 95 11.47 -4.78 7.31
N ASN A 96 10.66 -4.61 6.25
CA ASN A 96 11.18 -4.42 4.90
C ASN A 96 12.01 -3.14 4.77
N THR A 97 11.64 -2.06 5.47
CA THR A 97 12.43 -0.83 5.47
C THR A 97 13.80 -1.05 6.12
N VAL A 98 13.86 -1.77 7.25
CA VAL A 98 15.12 -2.17 7.90
C VAL A 98 15.99 -2.98 6.92
N HIS A 99 15.43 -4.05 6.35
CA HIS A 99 16.15 -4.90 5.40
C HIS A 99 16.68 -4.11 4.19
N THR A 100 15.88 -3.18 3.67
CA THR A 100 16.27 -2.34 2.52
C THR A 100 17.43 -1.42 2.88
N ILE A 101 17.40 -0.79 4.06
CA ILE A 101 18.49 0.07 4.54
C ILE A 101 19.78 -0.74 4.69
N ASP A 102 19.70 -1.91 5.32
CA ASP A 102 20.88 -2.75 5.57
C ASP A 102 21.48 -3.31 4.26
N SER A 103 20.63 -3.72 3.31
CA SER A 103 21.07 -4.33 2.04
C SER A 103 21.54 -3.32 1.00
N MET A 104 20.91 -2.13 0.94
CA MET A 104 21.20 -1.11 -0.08
C MET A 104 22.04 0.06 0.45
N GLY A 105 22.28 0.13 1.77
CA GLY A 105 23.01 1.22 2.41
C GLY A 105 22.22 2.52 2.53
N GLY A 106 20.89 2.49 2.37
CA GLY A 106 20.06 3.69 2.42
C GLY A 106 18.55 3.44 2.38
N ASP A 107 17.80 4.43 2.83
CA ASP A 107 16.33 4.40 2.88
C ASP A 107 15.74 4.70 1.49
N ALA A 108 15.00 3.73 0.95
CA ALA A 108 14.30 3.88 -0.34
C ALA A 108 13.10 4.84 -0.28
N GLU A 109 12.70 5.28 0.91
CA GLU A 109 11.55 6.16 1.17
C GLU A 109 10.22 5.60 0.63
N ARG A 110 10.05 4.28 0.73
CA ARG A 110 8.86 3.57 0.24
C ARG A 110 7.60 4.01 0.99
N GLU A 111 6.54 4.29 0.23
CA GLU A 111 5.19 4.44 0.76
C GLU A 111 4.48 3.08 0.80
N PHE A 112 3.66 2.88 1.83
CA PHE A 112 2.91 1.64 2.05
C PHE A 112 1.44 1.97 2.17
N LEU A 113 0.59 1.38 1.33
CA LEU A 113 -0.85 1.62 1.36
C LEU A 113 -1.60 0.35 1.77
N TRP A 114 -2.40 0.45 2.83
CA TRP A 114 -3.42 -0.54 3.16
C TRP A 114 -4.77 -0.07 2.62
N VAL A 115 -5.34 -0.85 1.71
CA VAL A 115 -6.63 -0.58 1.08
C VAL A 115 -7.63 -1.66 1.46
N THR A 116 -8.83 -1.27 1.88
CA THR A 116 -9.89 -2.22 2.16
C THR A 116 -11.28 -1.67 1.85
N TYR A 117 -12.27 -2.54 1.71
CA TYR A 117 -13.63 -2.16 1.29
C TYR A 117 -14.62 -2.02 2.45
N HIS A 118 -14.21 -2.40 3.66
CA HIS A 118 -15.05 -2.33 4.84
C HIS A 118 -14.29 -1.65 5.99
N PRO A 119 -14.91 -0.72 6.74
CA PRO A 119 -14.26 -0.13 7.91
C PRO A 119 -13.83 -1.20 8.93
N PHE A 120 -12.67 -0.99 9.55
CA PHE A 120 -12.11 -1.87 10.57
C PHE A 120 -11.54 -1.02 11.71
N SER A 121 -11.37 -1.62 12.89
CA SER A 121 -10.76 -0.96 14.05
C SER A 121 -11.31 0.45 14.34
N GLN A 122 -12.62 0.66 14.16
CA GLN A 122 -13.26 1.99 14.18
C GLN A 122 -12.99 2.76 15.49
N ASN A 123 -13.01 2.06 16.63
CA ASN A 123 -12.72 2.64 17.95
C ASN A 123 -11.26 3.05 18.16
N LYS A 124 -10.37 2.75 17.20
CA LYS A 124 -8.94 3.06 17.23
C LYS A 124 -8.48 3.78 15.95
N TRP A 125 -9.40 4.29 15.14
CA TRP A 125 -9.11 4.85 13.81
C TRP A 125 -7.99 5.91 13.84
N ASN A 126 -8.09 6.88 14.74
CA ASN A 126 -7.10 7.96 14.90
C ASN A 126 -5.73 7.49 15.45
N LYS A 127 -5.61 6.22 15.86
CA LYS A 127 -4.38 5.61 16.37
C LYS A 127 -3.73 4.67 15.36
N LEU A 128 -4.40 4.32 14.26
CA LEU A 128 -3.92 3.33 13.29
C LEU A 128 -2.58 3.71 12.64
N LEU A 129 -2.29 5.02 12.55
CA LEU A 129 -1.05 5.56 11.99
C LEU A 129 -0.08 6.08 13.06
N SER A 130 -0.37 5.85 14.35
CA SER A 130 0.50 6.32 15.42
C SER A 130 1.75 5.45 15.55
N VAL A 131 2.88 6.09 15.89
CA VAL A 131 4.15 5.40 16.18
C VAL A 131 3.97 4.33 17.26
N THR A 132 3.21 4.63 18.31
CA THR A 132 2.90 3.67 19.39
C THR A 132 2.18 2.43 18.88
N HIS A 133 1.22 2.60 17.95
CA HIS A 133 0.52 1.46 17.38
C HIS A 133 1.42 0.63 16.47
N LEU A 134 2.20 1.30 15.61
CA LEU A 134 3.18 0.63 14.74
C LEU A 134 4.20 -0.17 15.57
N ARG A 135 4.77 0.43 16.62
CA ARG A 135 5.68 -0.28 17.55
C ARG A 135 5.05 -1.56 18.09
N GLY A 136 3.83 -1.47 18.62
CA GLY A 136 3.14 -2.63 19.16
C GLY A 136 2.94 -3.75 18.13
N CYS A 137 2.71 -3.38 16.85
CA CYS A 137 2.63 -4.37 15.77
C CYS A 137 4.00 -4.98 15.46
N VAL A 138 5.06 -4.18 15.42
CA VAL A 138 6.43 -4.69 15.21
C VAL A 138 6.86 -5.61 16.36
N GLU A 139 6.47 -5.33 17.59
CA GLU A 139 6.71 -6.21 18.74
C GLU A 139 5.93 -7.53 18.65
N GLU A 140 4.64 -7.47 18.26
CA GLU A 140 3.77 -8.64 18.02
C GLU A 140 4.36 -9.58 16.96
N TYR A 141 4.97 -9.01 15.90
CA TYR A 141 5.60 -9.75 14.80
C TYR A 141 7.14 -9.64 14.80
N SER A 142 7.74 -9.57 15.99
CA SER A 142 9.18 -9.31 16.17
C SER A 142 10.11 -10.33 15.50
N SER A 143 9.62 -11.54 15.19
CA SER A 143 10.39 -12.53 14.44
C SER A 143 10.85 -12.02 13.07
N LEU A 144 10.06 -11.15 12.43
CA LEU A 144 10.39 -10.57 11.12
C LEU A 144 11.69 -9.76 11.15
N LEU A 145 12.09 -9.24 12.32
CA LEU A 145 13.30 -8.45 12.47
C LEU A 145 14.58 -9.29 12.50
N GLY A 146 14.52 -10.62 12.59
CA GLY A 146 15.72 -11.45 12.61
C GLY A 146 16.70 -11.10 13.75
N GLY A 147 16.20 -10.51 14.85
CA GLY A 147 17.01 -10.01 15.96
C GLY A 147 17.47 -8.55 15.85
N ALA A 148 17.12 -7.83 14.78
CA ALA A 148 17.37 -6.39 14.66
C ALA A 148 16.62 -5.60 15.74
N VAL A 149 17.25 -4.54 16.24
CA VAL A 149 16.68 -3.65 17.26
C VAL A 149 15.65 -2.72 16.61
N ILE A 150 14.55 -2.45 17.32
CA ILE A 150 13.55 -1.48 16.89
C ILE A 150 14.10 -0.06 17.07
N ASP A 151 14.14 0.72 15.98
CA ASP A 151 14.59 2.11 15.90
C ASP A 151 13.38 3.06 15.90
N ASP A 152 13.29 3.92 16.92
CA ASP A 152 12.23 4.89 17.16
C ASP A 152 12.12 5.97 16.07
N ASP A 153 13.24 6.41 15.53
CA ASP A 153 13.28 7.40 14.46
C ASP A 153 12.79 6.76 13.15
N LEU A 154 13.20 5.52 12.90
CA LEU A 154 12.72 4.77 11.74
C LEU A 154 11.23 4.46 11.83
N LEU A 155 10.74 4.06 13.00
CA LEU A 155 9.29 3.89 13.25
C LEU A 155 8.52 5.17 12.90
N SER A 156 9.03 6.32 13.33
CA SER A 156 8.42 7.62 13.04
C SER A 156 8.36 7.93 11.55
N LYS A 157 9.44 7.63 10.81
CA LYS A 157 9.48 7.79 9.35
C LYS A 157 8.52 6.84 8.64
N VAL A 158 8.51 5.56 9.01
CA VAL A 158 7.63 4.54 8.40
C VAL A 158 6.17 4.89 8.68
N ALA A 159 5.81 5.30 9.90
CA ALA A 159 4.45 5.73 10.25
C ALA A 159 3.94 6.87 9.36
N GLN A 160 4.79 7.83 8.99
CA GLN A 160 4.43 8.93 8.08
C GLN A 160 4.22 8.50 6.63
N ARG A 161 4.73 7.32 6.25
CA ARG A 161 4.67 6.77 4.88
C ARG A 161 3.56 5.74 4.71
N ILE A 162 2.83 5.42 5.77
CA ILE A 162 1.69 4.50 5.72
C ILE A 162 0.40 5.27 5.41
N GLY A 163 -0.31 4.84 4.38
CA GLY A 163 -1.68 5.26 4.10
C GLY A 163 -2.69 4.16 4.38
N VAL A 164 -3.85 4.53 4.90
CA VAL A 164 -5.00 3.64 5.11
C VAL A 164 -6.19 4.18 4.34
N LEU A 165 -6.72 3.39 3.41
CA LEU A 165 -7.86 3.76 2.58
C LEU A 165 -8.99 2.75 2.77
N VAL A 166 -10.16 3.25 3.18
CA VAL A 166 -11.41 2.48 3.16
C VAL A 166 -12.21 2.94 1.96
N VAL A 167 -12.31 2.08 0.96
CA VAL A 167 -12.85 2.40 -0.35
C VAL A 167 -14.24 1.77 -0.50
N HIS A 168 -15.23 2.62 -0.73
CA HIS A 168 -16.57 2.17 -1.06
C HIS A 168 -16.71 1.98 -2.58
N GLN A 169 -17.54 1.03 -3.03
CA GLN A 169 -17.76 0.76 -4.46
C GLN A 169 -18.22 2.01 -5.24
N ARG A 170 -18.97 2.93 -4.60
CA ARG A 170 -19.33 4.21 -5.24
C ARG A 170 -18.12 5.09 -5.55
N GLN A 171 -17.08 5.11 -4.70
CA GLN A 171 -15.85 5.88 -4.98
C GLN A 171 -15.10 5.28 -6.17
N VAL A 172 -15.05 3.95 -6.24
CA VAL A 172 -14.52 3.22 -7.39
C VAL A 172 -15.27 3.60 -8.67
N ASN A 173 -16.60 3.64 -8.63
CA ASN A 173 -17.43 3.94 -9.79
C ASN A 173 -17.39 5.42 -10.22
N LEU A 174 -16.90 6.31 -9.35
CA LEU A 174 -16.69 7.73 -9.66
C LEU A 174 -15.34 8.01 -10.35
N ARG A 175 -14.47 7.00 -10.47
CA ARG A 175 -13.19 7.17 -11.14
C ARG A 175 -13.41 7.50 -12.61
N LEU A 176 -12.60 8.40 -13.15
CA LEU A 176 -12.51 8.57 -14.60
C LEU A 176 -11.92 7.29 -15.20
N THR A 177 -12.51 6.83 -16.29
CA THR A 177 -11.85 5.88 -17.18
C THR A 177 -10.58 6.51 -17.77
N LYS A 178 -9.69 5.69 -18.32
CA LYS A 178 -8.45 6.19 -18.96
C LYS A 178 -8.75 7.17 -20.10
N ASP A 179 -9.80 6.91 -20.87
CA ASP A 179 -10.23 7.78 -21.97
C ASP A 179 -10.79 9.11 -21.46
N GLU A 180 -11.63 9.08 -20.41
CA GLU A 180 -12.15 10.30 -19.78
C GLU A 180 -11.04 11.12 -19.13
N ALA A 181 -10.08 10.47 -18.47
CA ALA A 181 -8.90 11.13 -17.90
C ALA A 181 -8.03 11.76 -19.00
N GLY A 182 -7.84 11.06 -20.12
CA GLY A 182 -7.14 11.58 -21.29
C GLY A 182 -7.82 12.80 -21.90
N LEU A 183 -9.15 12.77 -22.01
CA LEU A 183 -9.96 13.88 -22.49
C LEU A 183 -9.89 15.08 -21.53
N ALA A 184 -10.01 14.85 -20.22
CA ALA A 184 -9.89 15.90 -19.21
C ALA A 184 -8.51 16.57 -19.26
N LEU A 185 -7.42 15.79 -19.32
CA LEU A 185 -6.06 16.28 -19.44
C LEU A 185 -5.84 17.08 -20.73
N TYR A 186 -6.43 16.65 -21.85
CA TYR A 186 -6.39 17.40 -23.11
C TYR A 186 -6.99 18.81 -22.95
N HIS A 187 -8.18 18.91 -22.35
CA HIS A 187 -8.85 20.20 -22.14
C HIS A 187 -8.08 21.10 -21.17
N LEU A 188 -7.60 20.55 -20.06
CA LEU A 188 -6.79 21.30 -19.09
C LEU A 188 -5.53 21.89 -19.73
N ARG A 189 -4.81 21.09 -20.54
CA ARG A 189 -3.63 21.57 -21.28
C ARG A 189 -3.97 22.67 -22.27
N LYS A 190 -5.12 22.57 -22.95
CA LYS A 190 -5.60 23.60 -23.89
C LYS A 190 -5.89 24.93 -23.17
N GLU A 191 -6.38 24.87 -21.93
CA GLU A 191 -6.65 26.04 -21.09
C GLU A 191 -5.40 26.61 -20.40
N GLY A 192 -4.22 26.04 -20.67
CA GLY A 192 -2.95 26.53 -20.15
C GLY A 192 -2.55 25.94 -18.79
N TYR A 193 -3.28 24.96 -18.26
CA TYR A 193 -2.82 24.19 -17.11
C TYR A 193 -1.60 23.36 -17.52
N ARG A 194 -0.47 23.63 -16.89
CA ARG A 194 0.76 22.86 -17.02
C ARG A 194 0.83 21.89 -15.85
N ALA A 195 0.80 20.59 -16.15
CA ALA A 195 1.12 19.53 -15.20
C ALA A 195 2.61 19.56 -14.85
#